data_AF-A0A1G7QYZ3-F1
#
_entry.id   AF-A0A1G7QYZ3-F1
#
_cell.length_a   1.000
_cell.length_b   1.000
_cell.length_c   1.000
_cell.angle_alpha   90.00
_cell.angle_beta   90.00
_cell.angle_gamma   90.00
#
_symmetry.space_group_name_H-M   'P 1'
#
loop_
_entity.id
_entity.type
_entity.pdbx_description
1 polymer ?
#
loop_
_entity_poly.entity_id
_entity_poly.type
_entity_poly.pdbx_seq_one_letter_code
_entity_poly.pdbx_strand_id
1 'polypeptide(L)'
;MRTYRLLIGGGTVLDTFRAADLQPALRVAHLLADAHAAHGWHDLRSQERYQLQVDHGSGWAAVTAWRPGTAGVPRPRTPVD
;
A
#
# COMPACT_ATOMS: atom_id res chain seq x y z
N MET A 1 16.04 -1.94 12.70
CA MET A 1 15.04 -1.17 11.93
C MET A 1 15.56 -0.96 10.52
N ARG A 2 14.69 -1.05 9.51
CA ARG A 2 15.01 -0.84 8.10
C ARG A 2 14.21 0.32 7.54
N THR A 3 14.75 0.97 6.51
CA THR A 3 14.07 2.06 5.80
C THR A 3 13.22 1.47 4.67
N TYR A 4 12.00 1.95 4.58
CA TYR A 4 11.04 1.56 3.56
C TYR A 4 10.56 2.79 2.80
N ARG A 5 10.24 2.61 1.52
CA ARG A 5 9.64 3.64 0.66
C ARG A 5 8.34 3.10 0.08
N LEU A 6 7.27 3.88 0.20
CA LEU A 6 6.00 3.61 -0.46
C LEU A 6 6.01 4.29 -1.83
N LEU A 7 5.69 3.55 -2.89
CA LEU A 7 5.65 4.04 -4.26
C LEU A 7 4.33 3.70 -4.95
N ILE A 8 3.92 4.58 -5.87
CA ILE A 8 2.77 4.41 -6.76
C ILE A 8 3.10 4.71 -8.21
N GLY A 9 2.17 4.37 -9.12
CA GLY A 9 2.13 4.95 -10.47
C GLY A 9 3.44 4.88 -11.27
N GLY A 10 4.18 3.77 -11.19
CA GLY A 10 5.40 3.59 -11.98
C GLY A 10 6.71 4.10 -11.34
N GLY A 11 6.70 4.44 -10.05
CA GLY A 11 7.94 4.72 -9.29
C GLY A 11 7.96 6.02 -8.49
N THR A 12 6.83 6.72 -8.40
CA THR A 12 6.72 7.93 -7.56
C THR A 12 6.74 7.54 -6.09
N VAL A 13 7.73 8.03 -5.34
CA VAL A 13 7.80 7.83 -3.89
C VAL A 13 6.81 8.76 -3.20
N LEU A 14 5.87 8.19 -2.44
CA LEU A 14 4.92 8.93 -1.61
C LEU A 14 5.44 9.20 -0.22
N ASP A 15 6.04 8.19 0.40
CA ASP A 15 6.52 8.25 1.78
C ASP A 15 7.80 7.44 1.97
N THR A 16 8.58 7.84 2.95
CA THR A 16 9.70 7.07 3.49
C THR A 16 9.52 6.91 4.99
N PHE A 17 9.55 5.67 5.48
CA PHE A 17 9.36 5.38 6.90
C PHE A 17 10.28 4.25 7.37
N ARG A 18 10.36 4.03 8.69
CA ARG A 18 11.14 2.92 9.26
C ARG A 18 10.23 1.91 9.94
N ALA A 19 10.56 0.64 9.78
CA ALA A 19 9.89 -0.46 10.46
C ALA A 19 10.91 -1.51 10.93
N ALA A 20 10.51 -2.38 11.86
CA ALA A 20 11.36 -3.46 12.33
C ALA A 20 11.63 -4.49 11.22
N ASP A 21 10.58 -4.87 10.51
CA ASP A 21 10.54 -5.89 9.47
C ASP A 21 9.38 -5.64 8.49
N LEU A 22 9.13 -6.57 7.56
CA LEU A 22 8.19 -6.40 6.46
C LEU A 22 6.73 -6.35 6.91
N GLN A 23 6.32 -7.14 7.90
CA GLN A 23 4.92 -7.14 8.36
C GLN A 23 4.43 -5.79 8.91
N PRO A 24 5.10 -5.18 9.90
CA PRO A 24 4.72 -3.85 10.37
C PRO A 24 4.90 -2.80 9.27
N ALA A 25 5.86 -2.98 8.36
CA ALA A 25 6.02 -2.08 7.22
C ALA A 25 4.80 -2.09 6.29
N LEU A 26 4.26 -3.28 5.99
CA LEU A 26 3.05 -3.40 5.20
C LEU A 26 1.86 -2.74 5.91
N ARG A 27 1.69 -2.93 7.23
CA ARG A 27 0.61 -2.26 7.96
C ARG A 27 0.70 -0.73 7.87
N VAL A 28 1.90 -0.17 8.04
CA VAL A 28 2.13 1.28 7.91
C VAL A 28 1.88 1.75 6.47
N ALA A 29 2.36 1.01 5.47
CA ALA A 29 2.17 1.34 4.07
C ALA A 29 0.68 1.39 3.68
N HIS A 30 -0.14 0.47 4.21
CA HIS A 30 -1.60 0.51 4.01
C HIS A 30 -2.22 1.79 4.57
N LEU A 31 -1.90 2.14 5.82
CA LEU A 31 -2.42 3.35 6.46
C LEU A 31 -2.04 4.62 5.68
N LEU A 32 -0.80 4.70 5.20
CA LEU A 32 -0.32 5.83 4.40
C LEU A 32 -1.02 5.89 3.03
N ALA A 33 -1.13 4.76 2.34
CA ALA A 33 -1.84 4.68 1.06
C ALA A 33 -3.31 5.12 1.20
N ASP A 34 -3.98 4.72 2.28
CA ASP A 34 -5.36 5.11 2.57
C ASP A 34 -5.48 6.60 2.91
N ALA A 35 -4.56 7.14 3.72
CA ALA A 35 -4.51 8.56 4.02
C ALA A 35 -4.33 9.41 2.75
N HIS A 36 -3.38 9.05 1.88
CA HIS A 36 -3.17 9.76 0.62
C HIS A 36 -4.37 9.68 -0.32
N ALA A 37 -5.03 8.51 -0.41
CA ALA A 37 -6.26 8.36 -1.19
C ALA A 37 -7.39 9.25 -0.67
N ALA A 38 -7.49 9.42 0.66
CA ALA A 38 -8.46 10.32 1.29
C ALA A 38 -8.14 11.80 0.98
N HIS A 39 -6.87 12.18 1.00
CA HIS A 39 -6.38 13.54 0.73
C HIS A 39 -6.34 13.94 -0.76
N GLY A 40 -7.00 13.18 -1.64
CA GLY A 40 -7.21 13.59 -3.03
C GLY A 40 -6.07 13.24 -3.98
N TRP A 41 -5.17 12.33 -3.61
CA TRP A 41 -4.28 11.71 -4.59
C TRP A 41 -5.10 10.78 -5.49
N HIS A 42 -5.60 11.34 -6.60
CA HIS A 42 -6.52 10.67 -7.53
C HIS A 42 -5.96 9.35 -8.09
N ASP A 43 -4.66 9.27 -8.32
CA ASP A 43 -3.99 8.04 -8.77
C ASP A 43 -4.09 6.90 -7.75
N LEU A 44 -4.21 7.20 -6.46
CA LEU A 44 -4.37 6.17 -5.44
C LEU A 44 -5.81 5.68 -5.35
N ARG A 45 -6.82 6.52 -5.59
CA ARG A 45 -8.24 6.09 -5.51
C ARG A 45 -8.58 5.01 -6.52
N SER A 46 -7.92 5.01 -7.69
CA SER A 46 -8.09 4.02 -8.74
C SER A 46 -7.03 2.91 -8.72
N GLN A 47 -5.93 3.09 -7.98
CA GLN A 47 -4.89 2.06 -7.86
C GLN A 47 -5.19 1.06 -6.73
N GLU A 48 -5.40 -0.19 -7.13
CA GLU A 48 -5.55 -1.34 -6.23
C GLU A 48 -4.21 -1.87 -5.70
N ARG A 49 -3.08 -1.30 -6.14
CA ARG A 49 -1.73 -1.76 -5.81
C ARG A 49 -0.79 -0.60 -5.50
N TYR A 50 0.16 -0.87 -4.62
CA TYR A 50 1.31 -0.01 -4.39
C TYR A 50 2.58 -0.87 -4.30
N GLN A 51 3.73 -0.23 -4.43
CA GLN A 51 5.03 -0.88 -4.29
C GLN A 51 5.68 -0.40 -3.00
N LEU A 52 6.19 -1.33 -2.20
CA LEU A 52 6.97 -1.07 -1.01
C LEU A 52 8.41 -1.47 -1.28
N GLN A 53 9.33 -0.53 -1.27
CA GLN A 53 10.76 -0.82 -1.37
C GLN A 53 11.40 -0.84 0.02
N VAL A 54 12.32 -1.76 0.26
CA VAL A 54 13.11 -1.87 1.48
C VAL A 54 14.59 -1.71 1.16
N ASP A 55 15.27 -0.92 1.97
CA ASP A 55 16.72 -0.72 1.88
C ASP A 55 17.46 -1.91 2.53
N HIS A 56 18.31 -2.57 1.74
CA HIS A 56 19.18 -3.67 2.17
C HIS A 56 20.66 -3.29 2.22
N GLY A 57 21.00 -2.00 2.13
CA GLY A 57 22.38 -1.49 2.18
C GLY A 57 23.14 -1.63 0.86
N SER A 58 22.85 -2.65 0.05
CA SER A 58 23.36 -2.80 -1.32
C SER A 58 22.38 -2.29 -2.39
N GLY A 59 21.23 -1.77 -1.99
CA GLY A 59 20.18 -1.31 -2.90
C GLY A 59 18.78 -1.49 -2.32
N TRP A 60 17.79 -1.28 -3.18
CA TRP A 60 16.36 -1.37 -2.84
C TRP A 60 15.77 -2.66 -3.39
N ALA A 61 15.14 -3.44 -2.53
CA ALA A 61 14.31 -4.57 -2.95
C ALA A 61 12.84 -4.16 -2.90
N ALA A 62 12.07 -4.53 -3.92
CA ALA A 62 10.67 -4.15 -4.06
C ALA A 62 9.71 -5.30 -3.73
N VAL A 63 8.63 -4.96 -3.03
CA VAL A 63 7.47 -5.83 -2.79
C VAL A 63 6.25 -5.12 -3.32
N THR A 64 5.52 -5.73 -4.24
CA THR A 64 4.23 -5.22 -4.69
C THR A 64 3.15 -5.73 -3.76
N ALA A 65 2.36 -4.82 -3.19
CA ALA A 65 1.26 -5.14 -2.31
C ALA A 65 -0.06 -4.66 -2.90
N TRP A 66 -1.09 -5.49 -2.76
CA TRP A 66 -2.45 -5.10 -3.06
C TRP A 66 -3.00 -4.31 -1.87
N ARG A 67 -3.62 -3.17 -2.14
CA ARG A 67 -4.48 -2.56 -1.14
C ARG A 67 -5.61 -3.55 -0.91
N PRO A 68 -5.97 -3.87 0.35
CA PRO A 68 -7.22 -4.55 0.61
C PRO A 68 -8.27 -3.65 0.00
N GLY A 69 -8.87 -4.09 -1.10
CA GLY A 69 -9.80 -3.27 -1.81
C GLY A 69 -10.86 -2.81 -0.81
N THR A 70 -11.40 -1.62 -1.01
CA THR A 70 -12.83 -1.41 -0.73
C THR A 70 -13.68 -2.30 -1.66
N ALA A 71 -13.23 -3.52 -1.98
CA ALA A 71 -14.06 -4.60 -2.43
C ALA A 71 -15.06 -4.71 -1.31
N GLY A 72 -16.24 -4.13 -1.55
CA GLY A 72 -17.32 -4.13 -0.60
C GLY A 72 -17.39 -5.52 -0.02
N VAL A 73 -17.46 -5.60 1.31
CA VAL A 73 -17.91 -6.82 2.00
C VAL A 73 -18.92 -7.46 1.06
N PRO A 74 -18.67 -8.67 0.52
CA PRO A 74 -19.63 -9.28 -0.37
C PRO A 74 -20.94 -9.28 0.41
N ARG A 75 -21.89 -8.41 0.03
CA ARG A 75 -23.20 -8.43 0.66
C ARG A 75 -23.65 -9.87 0.42
N PRO A 76 -24.02 -10.62 1.47
CA PRO A 76 -24.57 -11.94 1.27
C PRO A 76 -25.67 -11.77 0.22
N ARG A 77 -25.54 -12.47 -0.91
CA ARG A 77 -26.61 -12.50 -1.90
C ARG A 77 -27.77 -13.11 -1.16
N THR A 78 -28.73 -12.29 -0.74
CA THR A 78 -30.01 -12.81 -0.27
C THR A 78 -30.53 -13.67 -1.41
N PRO A 79 -30.72 -14.98 -1.23
CA PRO A 79 -31.35 -15.78 -2.26
C PRO A 79 -32.73 -15.17 -2.51
N VAL A 80 -32.97 -14.74 -3.74
CA VAL A 80 -34.31 -14.41 -4.20
C VAL A 80 -34.92 -15.76 -4.55
N ASP A 81 -35.94 -16.14 -3.79
CA ASP A 81 -36.78 -17.33 -4.03
C ASP A 81 -37.51 -17.20 -5.38
#